data_AF-S9UV76-F1
#
_entry.id   AF-S9UV76-F1
#
_cell.length_a   1.000
_cell.length_b   1.000
_cell.length_c   1.000
_cell.angle_alpha   90.00
_cell.angle_beta   90.00
_cell.angle_gamma   90.00
#
_symmetry.space_group_name_H-M   'P 1'
#
loop_
_entity.id
_entity.type
_entity.pdbx_description
1 polymer ?
#
loop_
_entity_poly.entity_id
_entity_poly.type
_entity_poly.pdbx_seq_one_letter_code
_entity_poly.pdbx_strand_id
1 'polypeptide(L)'
;MMIHFLALVGKIPPLNSLCNTEEIQTLDIIPQYLPLPGLEENKSKEVGYLFALFLEYYGSVFNYKDSVVCTSNMDLQKTTMNWDKGPNVTMRPPFFEFCIKDPYGLDNVARNLNHDATLYVQDSHQLALQALLKDFNDPLFAFSNLIQYPPKPRRVTQSLAERGIHSDVLPTDQLEARHVLKKMQFHDRKRSMESFGLRTMMNKENQNAASRVTKNVLGWIKSDEPSH
;
A
#
# COMPACT_ATOMS: atom_id res chain seq x y z
N MET A 1 1.68 -2.50 -9.49
CA MET A 1 0.23 -2.30 -9.75
C MET A 1 -0.06 -0.87 -10.18
N MET A 2 0.02 0.14 -9.29
CA MET A 2 -0.27 1.53 -9.66
C MET A 2 0.54 2.03 -10.87
N ILE A 3 1.87 1.83 -10.87
CA ILE A 3 2.73 2.22 -12.00
C ILE A 3 2.32 1.54 -13.31
N HIS A 4 2.00 0.23 -13.28
CA HIS A 4 1.51 -0.49 -14.45
C HIS A 4 0.20 0.11 -14.96
N PHE A 5 -0.76 0.38 -14.06
CA PHE A 5 -2.03 1.02 -14.44
C PHE A 5 -1.79 2.41 -15.07
N LEU A 6 -0.98 3.26 -14.42
CA LEU A 6 -0.68 4.61 -14.94
C LEU A 6 0.02 4.57 -16.30
N ALA A 7 0.88 3.58 -16.54
CA ALA A 7 1.51 3.36 -17.84
C ALA A 7 0.49 2.87 -18.89
N LEU A 8 -0.39 1.94 -18.52
CA LEU A 8 -1.46 1.44 -19.37
C LEU A 8 -2.42 2.55 -19.83
N VAL A 9 -2.79 3.46 -18.93
CA VAL A 9 -3.66 4.61 -19.27
C VAL A 9 -2.90 5.81 -19.85
N GLY A 10 -1.60 5.66 -20.14
CA GLY A 10 -0.78 6.69 -20.80
C GLY A 10 -0.46 7.92 -19.96
N LYS A 11 -0.55 7.84 -18.62
CA LYS A 11 -0.19 8.94 -17.70
C LYS A 11 1.30 9.03 -17.41
N ILE A 12 1.99 7.90 -17.51
CA ILE A 12 3.45 7.82 -17.45
C ILE A 12 3.95 6.91 -18.57
N PRO A 13 5.18 7.07 -19.08
CA PRO A 13 5.75 6.10 -19.99
C PRO A 13 6.01 4.76 -19.28
N PRO A 14 5.97 3.62 -20.00
CA PRO A 14 6.49 2.35 -19.47
C PRO A 14 7.94 2.51 -19.02
N LEU A 15 8.31 1.86 -17.92
CA LEU A 15 9.69 1.92 -17.42
C LEU A 15 10.61 1.18 -18.40
N ASN A 16 11.71 1.84 -18.76
CA ASN A 16 12.70 1.24 -19.63
C ASN A 16 13.42 0.09 -18.89
N SER A 17 13.41 -1.11 -19.47
CA SER A 17 14.10 -2.27 -18.90
C SER A 17 15.61 -2.08 -18.84
N LEU A 18 16.18 -1.16 -19.62
CA LEU A 18 17.62 -0.84 -19.60
C LEU A 18 18.03 -0.11 -18.31
N CYS A 19 17.16 0.72 -17.71
CA CYS A 19 17.44 1.37 -16.43
C CYS A 19 17.54 0.36 -15.27
N ASN A 20 17.03 -0.86 -15.44
CA ASN A 20 17.13 -1.91 -14.43
C ASN A 20 18.52 -2.57 -14.39
N THR A 21 19.42 -2.18 -15.31
CA THR A 21 20.84 -2.59 -15.33
C THR A 21 21.77 -1.51 -14.81
N GLU A 22 21.25 -0.33 -14.46
CA GLU A 22 22.04 0.71 -13.83
C GLU A 22 22.52 0.23 -12.46
N GLU A 23 23.84 0.28 -12.23
CA GLU A 23 24.43 -0.12 -10.98
C GLU A 23 23.89 0.76 -9.84
N ILE A 24 23.62 0.18 -8.67
CA ILE A 24 23.13 0.89 -7.47
C ILE A 24 23.98 2.15 -7.16
N GLN A 25 25.24 2.17 -7.61
CA GLN A 25 26.20 3.26 -7.47
C GLN A 25 25.86 4.53 -8.26
N THR A 26 24.97 4.47 -9.26
CA THR A 26 24.51 5.65 -10.03
C THR A 26 23.29 6.33 -9.41
N LEU A 27 22.68 5.75 -8.38
CA LEU A 27 21.57 6.36 -7.66
C LEU A 27 22.09 7.45 -6.72
N ASP A 28 21.38 8.58 -6.67
CA ASP A 28 21.63 9.62 -5.68
C ASP A 28 21.58 9.01 -4.27
N ILE A 29 22.70 9.06 -3.56
CA ILE A 29 22.85 8.52 -2.19
C ILE A 29 21.88 9.22 -1.23
N ILE A 30 21.52 10.47 -1.53
CA ILE A 30 20.62 11.29 -0.73
C ILE A 30 19.39 11.63 -1.57
N PRO A 31 18.19 11.10 -1.22
CA PRO A 31 16.97 11.44 -1.92
C PRO A 31 16.69 12.94 -1.77
N GLN A 32 16.52 13.63 -2.89
CA GLN A 32 16.16 15.04 -2.89
C GLN A 32 14.70 15.19 -2.46
N TYR A 33 14.44 16.05 -1.48
CA TYR A 33 13.08 16.38 -1.08
C TYR A 33 12.40 17.20 -2.18
N LEU A 34 11.39 16.60 -2.81
CA LEU A 34 10.49 17.32 -3.71
C LEU A 34 9.19 17.61 -2.95
N PRO A 35 8.89 18.88 -2.61
CA PRO A 35 7.61 19.20 -2.00
C PRO A 35 6.48 18.85 -2.97
N LEU A 36 5.39 18.31 -2.43
CA LEU A 36 4.19 18.12 -3.24
C LEU A 36 3.75 19.50 -3.76
N PRO A 37 3.68 19.72 -5.08
CA PRO A 37 3.24 21.01 -5.60
C PRO A 37 1.82 21.28 -5.08
N GLY A 38 1.53 22.57 -4.84
CA GLY A 38 0.22 22.99 -4.35
C GLY A 38 -0.91 22.38 -5.19
N LEU A 39 -1.94 21.86 -4.52
CA LEU A 39 -3.10 21.25 -5.17
C LEU A 39 -3.86 22.34 -5.95
N GLU A 40 -3.65 22.40 -7.26
CA GLU A 40 -4.58 23.05 -8.16
C GLU A 40 -5.87 22.22 -8.23
N GLU A 41 -7.03 22.87 -8.16
CA GLU A 41 -8.35 22.21 -8.09
C GLU A 41 -8.62 21.26 -9.28
N ASN A 42 -8.02 21.50 -10.44
CA ASN A 42 -8.15 20.61 -11.59
C ASN A 42 -7.34 19.31 -11.42
N LYS A 43 -6.20 19.35 -10.72
CA LYS A 43 -5.36 18.18 -10.47
C LYS A 43 -6.00 17.23 -9.44
N SER A 44 -6.78 17.75 -8.49
CA SER A 44 -7.48 16.90 -7.50
C SER A 44 -8.57 16.04 -8.14
N LYS A 45 -9.33 16.60 -9.09
CA LYS A 45 -10.39 15.88 -9.84
C LYS A 45 -9.79 14.75 -10.67
N GLU A 46 -8.68 15.00 -11.35
CA GLU A 46 -7.97 13.99 -12.13
C GLU A 46 -7.46 12.83 -11.25
N VAL A 47 -6.88 13.14 -10.08
CA VAL A 47 -6.44 12.11 -9.13
C VAL A 47 -7.60 11.25 -8.66
N GLY A 48 -8.74 11.85 -8.31
CA GLY A 48 -9.95 11.12 -7.91
C GLY A 48 -10.45 10.19 -9.01
N TYR A 49 -10.52 10.69 -10.24
CA TYR A 49 -10.91 9.90 -11.41
C TYR A 49 -9.95 8.73 -11.67
N LEU A 50 -8.64 8.97 -11.68
CA LEU A 50 -7.62 7.94 -11.89
C LEU A 50 -7.63 6.89 -10.78
N PHE A 51 -7.90 7.30 -9.54
CA PHE A 51 -8.01 6.37 -8.43
C PHE A 51 -9.23 5.45 -8.56
N ALA A 52 -10.39 6.00 -8.95
CA ALA A 52 -11.59 5.20 -9.24
C ALA A 52 -11.32 4.18 -10.36
N LEU A 53 -10.72 4.62 -11.48
CA LEU A 53 -10.35 3.73 -12.57
C LEU A 53 -9.31 2.67 -12.17
N PHE A 54 -8.37 2.99 -11.28
CA PHE A 54 -7.42 2.02 -10.75
C PHE A 54 -8.14 0.90 -9.98
N LEU A 55 -9.12 1.27 -9.14
CA LEU A 55 -9.92 0.31 -8.38
C LEU A 55 -10.79 -0.54 -9.32
N GLU A 56 -11.40 0.07 -10.34
CA GLU A 56 -12.15 -0.65 -11.36
C GLU A 56 -11.26 -1.62 -12.13
N TYR A 57 -10.09 -1.16 -12.58
CA TYR A 57 -9.18 -1.96 -13.37
C TYR A 57 -8.80 -3.25 -12.66
N TYR A 58 -8.36 -3.19 -11.41
CA TYR A 58 -8.00 -4.40 -10.65
C TYR A 58 -9.20 -5.12 -10.00
N GLY A 59 -10.37 -4.48 -9.92
CA GLY A 59 -11.58 -5.11 -9.41
C GLY A 59 -12.31 -5.96 -10.45
N SER A 60 -12.33 -5.54 -11.71
CA SER A 60 -13.18 -6.16 -12.73
C SER A 60 -12.56 -6.32 -14.12
N VAL A 61 -11.54 -5.55 -14.48
CA VAL A 61 -11.02 -5.50 -15.87
C VAL A 61 -9.76 -6.33 -16.07
N PHE A 62 -8.83 -6.31 -15.11
CA PHE A 62 -7.53 -6.98 -15.22
C PHE A 62 -7.72 -8.49 -15.35
N ASN A 63 -7.17 -9.08 -16.42
CA ASN A 63 -7.25 -10.52 -16.63
C ASN A 63 -6.23 -11.25 -15.73
N TYR A 64 -6.64 -11.54 -14.49
CA TYR A 64 -5.86 -12.32 -13.54
C TYR A 64 -5.47 -13.71 -14.06
N LYS A 65 -6.20 -14.28 -15.03
CA LYS A 65 -5.91 -15.61 -15.56
C LYS A 65 -4.66 -15.62 -16.41
N ASP A 66 -4.52 -14.67 -17.33
CA ASP A 66 -3.51 -14.73 -18.39
C ASP A 66 -2.47 -13.61 -18.31
N SER A 67 -2.79 -12.48 -17.69
CA SER A 67 -1.94 -11.28 -17.68
C SER A 67 -1.00 -11.21 -16.47
N VAL A 68 0.08 -10.44 -16.65
CA VAL A 68 1.09 -10.16 -15.63
C VAL A 68 1.19 -8.65 -15.42
N VAL A 69 1.12 -8.21 -14.16
CA VAL A 69 1.43 -6.82 -13.83
C VAL A 69 2.93 -6.61 -14.00
N CYS A 70 3.30 -5.82 -15.00
CA CYS A 70 4.68 -5.48 -15.30
C CYS A 70 4.80 -3.99 -15.62
N THR A 71 5.87 -3.35 -15.15
CA THR A 71 6.07 -1.90 -15.31
C THR A 71 6.73 -1.51 -16.64
N SER A 72 7.34 -2.46 -17.34
CA SER A 72 8.03 -2.25 -18.62
C SER A 72 7.25 -2.76 -19.83
N ASN A 73 6.35 -3.73 -19.65
CA ASN A 73 5.50 -4.28 -20.70
C ASN A 73 4.08 -4.47 -20.15
N MET A 74 3.12 -3.66 -20.62
CA MET A 74 1.74 -3.71 -20.13
C MET A 74 0.97 -4.94 -20.64
N ASP A 75 1.40 -5.54 -21.74
CA ASP A 75 0.74 -6.67 -22.38
C ASP A 75 1.41 -8.02 -22.01
N LEU A 76 2.28 -8.03 -20.99
CA LEU A 76 3.00 -9.22 -20.58
C LEU A 76 2.04 -10.34 -20.15
N GLN A 77 2.17 -11.49 -20.81
CA GLN A 77 1.35 -12.68 -20.52
C GLN A 77 2.10 -13.66 -19.63
N LYS A 78 1.36 -14.48 -18.89
CA LYS A 78 1.91 -15.55 -18.05
C LYS A 78 2.62 -16.61 -18.88
N THR A 79 2.12 -16.91 -20.07
CA THR A 79 2.75 -17.85 -21.02
C THR A 79 4.18 -17.42 -21.38
N THR A 80 4.41 -16.12 -21.59
CA THR A 80 5.75 -15.56 -21.84
C THR A 80 6.70 -15.80 -20.67
N MET A 81 6.18 -15.83 -19.44
CA MET A 81 6.95 -16.02 -18.21
C MET A 81 7.00 -17.49 -17.75
N ASN A 82 6.35 -18.42 -18.46
CA ASN A 82 6.09 -19.79 -18.01
C ASN A 82 5.39 -19.85 -16.63
N TRP A 83 4.48 -18.91 -16.39
CA TRP A 83 3.68 -18.76 -15.16
C TRP A 83 2.22 -19.20 -15.35
N ASP A 84 1.89 -19.72 -16.51
CA ASP A 84 0.61 -20.36 -16.86
C ASP A 84 0.51 -21.81 -16.32
N LYS A 85 1.30 -22.13 -15.29
CA LYS A 85 1.29 -23.44 -14.64
C LYS A 85 -0.10 -23.68 -14.05
N GLY A 86 -0.60 -24.91 -14.23
CA GLY A 86 -1.88 -25.34 -13.65
C GLY A 86 -1.93 -25.15 -12.13
N PRO A 87 -3.12 -25.27 -11.52
CA PRO A 87 -3.32 -25.03 -10.09
C PRO A 87 -2.30 -25.81 -9.27
N ASN A 88 -1.65 -25.12 -8.33
CA ASN A 88 -0.50 -25.65 -7.63
C ASN A 88 -0.90 -26.85 -6.75
N VAL A 89 -0.63 -28.06 -7.24
CA VAL A 89 -1.03 -29.34 -6.63
C VAL A 89 -0.46 -29.50 -5.21
N THR A 90 0.66 -28.82 -4.92
CA THR A 90 1.33 -28.93 -3.62
C THR A 90 0.76 -27.98 -2.56
N MET A 91 -0.17 -27.08 -2.94
CA MET A 91 -0.68 -26.01 -2.07
C MET A 91 0.43 -25.16 -1.43
N ARG A 92 1.62 -25.10 -2.03
CA ARG A 92 2.79 -24.37 -1.51
C ARG A 92 3.25 -23.34 -2.54
N PRO A 93 3.69 -22.13 -2.14
CA PRO A 93 4.31 -21.18 -3.05
C PRO A 93 5.44 -21.81 -3.90
N PRO A 94 5.67 -21.34 -5.14
CA PRO A 94 5.06 -20.16 -5.75
C PRO A 94 3.68 -20.41 -6.36
N PHE A 95 2.75 -19.53 -6.01
CA PHE A 95 1.43 -19.38 -6.63
C PHE A 95 1.51 -18.41 -7.83
N PHE A 96 0.64 -18.63 -8.82
CA PHE A 96 0.60 -17.87 -10.07
C PHE A 96 -0.81 -17.38 -10.42
N GLU A 97 -1.73 -17.40 -9.46
CA GLU A 97 -3.09 -16.91 -9.60
C GLU A 97 -3.11 -15.38 -9.78
N PHE A 98 -2.21 -14.69 -9.08
CA PHE A 98 -1.88 -13.30 -9.35
C PHE A 98 -0.38 -13.14 -9.62
N CYS A 99 -0.05 -12.52 -10.76
CA CYS A 99 1.33 -12.36 -11.21
C CYS A 99 1.74 -10.89 -11.26
N ILE A 100 2.77 -10.54 -10.49
CA ILE A 100 3.43 -9.24 -10.51
C ILE A 100 4.91 -9.48 -10.74
N LYS A 101 5.41 -9.10 -11.92
CA LYS A 101 6.83 -9.24 -12.26
C LYS A 101 7.65 -8.23 -11.47
N ASP A 102 8.67 -8.72 -10.78
CA ASP A 102 9.71 -7.87 -10.22
C ASP A 102 10.41 -7.09 -11.36
N PRO A 103 10.50 -5.74 -11.31
CA PRO A 103 11.21 -4.96 -12.31
C PRO A 103 12.66 -5.42 -12.51
N TYR A 104 13.36 -5.80 -11.45
CA TYR A 104 14.78 -6.17 -11.46
C TYR A 104 15.03 -7.68 -11.57
N GLY A 105 13.99 -8.49 -11.43
CA GLY A 105 14.09 -9.94 -11.41
C GLY A 105 13.13 -10.66 -12.37
N LEU A 106 13.17 -11.99 -12.27
CA LEU A 106 12.20 -12.91 -12.89
C LEU A 106 11.26 -13.51 -11.84
N ASP A 107 11.19 -12.90 -10.66
CA ASP A 107 10.36 -13.37 -9.56
C ASP A 107 8.92 -12.83 -9.68
N ASN A 108 7.97 -13.66 -9.27
CA ASN A 108 6.61 -13.21 -8.96
C ASN A 108 6.57 -12.65 -7.54
N VAL A 109 6.37 -11.34 -7.40
CA VAL A 109 6.21 -10.68 -6.09
C VAL A 109 4.98 -11.20 -5.34
N ALA A 110 3.94 -11.58 -6.09
CA ALA A 110 2.69 -12.12 -5.57
C ALA A 110 2.71 -13.64 -5.37
N ARG A 111 3.88 -14.30 -5.38
CA ARG A 111 4.03 -15.77 -5.26
C ARG A 111 3.38 -16.44 -4.05
N ASN A 112 2.98 -15.67 -3.03
CA ASN A 112 2.32 -16.18 -1.82
C ASN A 112 0.79 -16.01 -1.85
N LEU A 113 0.23 -15.48 -2.95
CA LEU A 113 -1.21 -15.30 -3.11
C LEU A 113 -1.78 -16.49 -3.88
N ASN A 114 -2.37 -17.43 -3.14
CA ASN A 114 -3.17 -18.51 -3.71
C ASN A 114 -4.48 -17.95 -4.33
N HIS A 115 -5.30 -18.84 -4.88
CA HIS A 115 -6.59 -18.49 -5.48
C HIS A 115 -7.48 -17.64 -4.55
N ASP A 116 -7.72 -18.07 -3.31
CA ASP A 116 -8.62 -17.35 -2.40
C ASP A 116 -8.06 -15.97 -1.99
N ALA A 117 -6.74 -15.87 -1.79
CA ALA A 117 -6.10 -14.60 -1.51
C ALA A 117 -6.18 -13.66 -2.73
N THR A 118 -6.12 -14.20 -3.95
CA THR A 118 -6.28 -13.44 -5.19
C THR A 118 -7.71 -12.92 -5.34
N LEU A 119 -8.72 -13.76 -5.09
CA LEU A 119 -10.12 -13.35 -5.06
C LEU A 119 -10.37 -12.27 -4.00
N TYR A 120 -9.80 -12.43 -2.81
CA TYR A 120 -9.90 -11.41 -1.76
C TYR A 120 -9.31 -10.05 -2.22
N VAL A 121 -8.20 -10.06 -2.97
CA VAL A 121 -7.60 -8.84 -3.52
C VAL A 121 -8.56 -8.22 -4.53
N GLN A 122 -9.13 -9.00 -5.44
CA GLN A 122 -10.08 -8.53 -6.45
C GLN A 122 -11.34 -7.91 -5.80
N ASP A 123 -11.97 -8.65 -4.88
CA ASP A 123 -13.14 -8.19 -4.12
C ASP A 123 -12.84 -6.92 -3.32
N SER A 124 -11.63 -6.78 -2.78
CA SER A 124 -11.22 -5.59 -2.03
C SER A 124 -11.24 -4.34 -2.93
N HIS A 125 -10.75 -4.44 -4.16
CA HIS A 125 -10.78 -3.32 -5.12
C HIS A 125 -12.23 -2.99 -5.54
N GLN A 126 -13.05 -4.02 -5.78
CA GLN A 126 -14.45 -3.83 -6.15
C GLN A 126 -15.26 -3.16 -5.03
N LEU A 127 -15.10 -3.62 -3.77
CA LEU A 127 -15.77 -3.00 -2.62
C LEU A 127 -15.27 -1.58 -2.37
N ALA A 128 -13.96 -1.33 -2.54
CA ALA A 128 -13.41 0.01 -2.41
C ALA A 128 -14.00 0.97 -3.46
N LEU A 129 -14.14 0.52 -4.71
CA LEU A 129 -14.81 1.28 -5.76
C LEU A 129 -16.27 1.56 -5.40
N GLN A 130 -17.01 0.55 -4.92
CA GLN A 130 -18.39 0.73 -4.51
C GLN A 130 -18.54 1.75 -3.37
N ALA A 131 -17.63 1.73 -2.38
CA ALA A 131 -17.63 2.71 -1.30
C ALA A 131 -17.33 4.12 -1.84
N LEU A 132 -16.32 4.25 -2.70
CA LEU A 132 -15.97 5.52 -3.33
C LEU A 132 -17.14 6.11 -4.14
N LEU A 133 -17.87 5.25 -4.88
CA LEU A 133 -18.99 5.68 -5.71
C LEU A 133 -20.26 5.93 -4.89
N LYS A 134 -20.53 5.20 -3.80
CA LYS A 134 -21.75 5.40 -3.00
C LYS A 134 -21.76 6.72 -2.23
N ASP A 135 -20.59 7.19 -1.78
CA ASP A 135 -20.44 8.41 -0.98
C ASP A 135 -20.28 9.67 -1.86
N PHE A 136 -21.15 9.83 -2.87
CA PHE A 136 -21.10 10.87 -3.93
C PHE A 136 -20.96 12.32 -3.43
N ASN A 137 -21.30 12.61 -2.17
CA ASN A 137 -21.40 13.97 -1.65
C ASN A 137 -20.10 14.51 -1.01
N ASP A 138 -19.13 13.66 -0.68
CA ASP A 138 -17.84 14.09 -0.14
C ASP A 138 -16.71 13.09 -0.47
N PRO A 139 -15.95 13.32 -1.56
CA PRO A 139 -14.83 12.47 -1.95
C PRO A 139 -13.71 12.39 -0.90
N LEU A 140 -13.52 13.45 -0.09
CA LEU A 140 -12.51 13.46 0.97
C LEU A 140 -12.94 12.57 2.14
N PHE A 141 -14.23 12.60 2.46
CA PHE A 141 -14.83 11.68 3.43
C PHE A 141 -14.74 10.24 2.95
N ALA A 142 -15.14 9.96 1.70
CA ALA A 142 -15.07 8.61 1.12
C ALA A 142 -13.63 8.06 1.14
N PHE A 143 -12.64 8.89 0.77
CA PHE A 143 -11.23 8.51 0.81
C PHE A 143 -10.71 8.30 2.24
N SER A 144 -11.06 9.19 3.17
CA SER A 144 -10.71 9.05 4.59
C SER A 144 -11.31 7.78 5.19
N ASN A 145 -12.56 7.46 4.83
CA ASN A 145 -13.27 6.27 5.26
C ASN A 145 -12.61 5.00 4.70
N LEU A 146 -12.19 4.99 3.43
CA LEU A 146 -11.43 3.88 2.85
C LEU A 146 -10.10 3.62 3.58
N ILE A 147 -9.42 4.67 4.04
CA ILE A 147 -8.14 4.53 4.77
C ILE A 147 -8.39 4.02 6.20
N GLN A 148 -9.37 4.59 6.89
CA GLN A 148 -9.63 4.31 8.31
C GLN A 148 -10.39 2.99 8.50
N TYR A 149 -11.37 2.73 7.64
CA TYR A 149 -12.29 1.59 7.70
C TYR A 149 -12.38 0.91 6.33
N PRO A 150 -11.28 0.34 5.80
CA PRO A 150 -11.29 -0.30 4.50
C PRO A 150 -12.32 -1.44 4.50
N PRO A 151 -13.20 -1.51 3.47
CA PRO A 151 -14.13 -2.62 3.36
C PRO A 151 -13.34 -3.93 3.26
N LYS A 152 -13.77 -4.92 4.05
CA LYS A 152 -13.12 -6.22 4.11
C LYS A 152 -14.07 -7.23 3.48
N PRO A 153 -13.71 -7.82 2.32
CA PRO A 153 -14.40 -8.99 1.81
C PRO A 153 -14.48 -10.08 2.88
N ARG A 154 -15.48 -10.95 2.77
CA ARG A 154 -15.58 -12.10 3.67
C ARG A 154 -14.33 -12.96 3.48
N ARG A 155 -13.60 -13.19 4.57
CA ARG A 155 -12.48 -14.13 4.57
C ARG A 155 -13.02 -15.51 4.91
N VAL A 156 -12.76 -16.49 4.07
CA VAL A 156 -12.85 -17.88 4.48
C VAL A 156 -11.75 -18.09 5.52
N THR A 157 -12.11 -18.60 6.70
CA THR A 157 -11.13 -18.90 7.75
C THR A 157 -10.30 -20.07 7.28
N GLN A 158 -9.03 -19.81 6.95
CA GLN A 158 -8.10 -20.83 6.45
C GLN A 158 -7.01 -21.14 7.47
N SER A 159 -6.68 -22.42 7.59
CA SER A 159 -5.52 -22.88 8.35
C SER A 159 -4.22 -22.35 7.73
N LEU A 160 -3.11 -22.36 8.49
CA LEU A 160 -1.81 -21.99 7.90
C LEU A 160 -1.41 -22.95 6.77
N ALA A 161 -1.74 -24.23 6.91
CA ALA A 161 -1.47 -25.24 5.91
C ALA A 161 -2.22 -24.98 4.59
N GLU A 162 -3.49 -24.57 4.65
CA GLU A 162 -4.27 -24.18 3.46
C GLU A 162 -3.71 -22.94 2.76
N ARG A 163 -3.02 -22.09 3.52
CA ARG A 163 -2.30 -20.91 3.00
C ARG A 163 -0.89 -21.23 2.51
N GLY A 164 -0.52 -22.52 2.47
CA GLY A 164 0.80 -23.00 2.05
C GLY A 164 1.93 -22.71 3.03
N ILE A 165 1.60 -22.40 4.29
CA ILE A 165 2.55 -22.13 5.36
C ILE A 165 2.72 -23.41 6.17
N HIS A 166 3.86 -24.07 5.97
CA HIS A 166 4.22 -25.30 6.67
C HIS A 166 5.53 -25.12 7.44
N SER A 167 5.74 -25.99 8.42
CA SER A 167 6.99 -26.11 9.17
C SER A 167 7.37 -27.57 9.24
N ASP A 168 8.60 -27.90 8.85
CA ASP A 168 9.11 -29.28 8.96
C ASP A 168 9.51 -29.63 10.40
N VAL A 169 9.58 -28.63 11.29
CA VAL A 169 10.06 -28.74 12.68
C VAL A 169 8.92 -28.64 13.70
N LEU A 170 7.83 -27.97 13.35
CA LEU A 170 6.74 -27.68 14.28
C LEU A 170 5.44 -28.32 13.78
N PRO A 171 4.70 -29.04 14.65
CA PRO A 171 3.33 -29.46 14.39
C PRO A 171 2.43 -28.29 13.97
N THR A 172 1.41 -28.57 13.14
CA THR A 172 0.52 -27.56 12.55
C THR A 172 -0.16 -26.68 13.60
N ASP A 173 -0.65 -27.28 14.68
CA ASP A 173 -1.29 -26.60 15.82
C ASP A 173 -0.33 -25.64 16.54
N GLN A 174 0.91 -26.06 16.78
CA GLN A 174 1.95 -25.21 17.37
C GLN A 174 2.37 -24.07 16.44
N LEU A 175 2.43 -24.35 15.14
CA LEU A 175 2.72 -23.34 14.12
C LEU A 175 1.61 -22.27 14.07
N GLU A 176 0.35 -22.70 14.14
CA GLU A 176 -0.82 -21.82 14.20
C GLU A 176 -0.81 -20.96 15.46
N ALA A 177 -0.62 -21.57 16.63
CA ALA A 177 -0.53 -20.84 17.89
C ALA A 177 0.60 -19.80 17.85
N ARG A 178 1.78 -20.17 17.34
CA ARG A 178 2.93 -19.27 17.22
C ARG A 178 2.64 -18.11 16.27
N HIS A 179 1.96 -18.36 15.15
CA HIS A 179 1.58 -17.31 14.21
C HIS A 179 0.56 -16.35 14.82
N VAL A 180 -0.43 -16.86 15.55
CA VAL A 180 -1.40 -16.03 16.29
C VAL A 180 -0.69 -15.15 17.33
N LEU A 181 0.21 -15.72 18.13
CA LEU A 181 0.99 -14.99 19.12
C LEU A 181 1.86 -13.91 18.49
N LYS A 182 2.57 -14.22 17.39
CA LYS A 182 3.36 -13.22 16.65
C LYS A 182 2.50 -12.09 16.10
N LYS A 183 1.31 -12.40 15.59
CA LYS A 183 0.36 -11.40 15.09
C LYS A 183 -0.12 -10.49 16.23
N MET A 184 -0.44 -11.06 17.39
CA MET A 184 -0.79 -10.30 18.59
C MET A 184 0.36 -9.36 19.00
N GLN A 185 1.58 -9.88 19.15
CA GLN A 185 2.76 -9.08 19.46
C GLN A 185 3.01 -7.96 18.45
N PHE A 186 2.77 -8.19 17.16
CA PHE A 186 2.86 -7.17 16.14
C PHE A 186 1.81 -6.06 16.36
N HIS A 187 0.56 -6.42 16.62
CA HIS A 187 -0.50 -5.46 16.91
C HIS A 187 -0.23 -4.64 18.18
N ASP A 188 0.30 -5.27 19.23
CA ASP A 188 0.66 -4.58 20.46
C ASP A 188 1.81 -3.59 20.23
N ARG A 189 2.84 -3.99 19.47
CA ARG A 189 3.92 -3.08 19.07
C ARG A 189 3.40 -1.92 18.23
N LYS A 190 2.54 -2.19 17.25
CA LYS A 190 1.93 -1.15 16.40
C LYS A 190 1.14 -0.15 17.25
N ARG A 191 0.27 -0.62 18.16
CA ARG A 191 -0.49 0.23 19.08
C ARG A 191 0.44 1.05 19.98
N SER A 192 1.52 0.44 20.49
CA SER A 192 2.53 1.16 21.28
C SER A 192 3.21 2.26 20.48
N MET A 193 3.60 2.00 19.23
CA MET A 193 4.20 3.01 18.34
C MET A 193 3.22 4.15 18.02
N GLU A 194 1.96 3.84 17.74
CA GLU A 194 0.91 4.85 17.53
C GLU A 194 0.72 5.73 18.77
N SER A 195 0.66 5.12 19.96
CA SER A 195 0.59 5.86 21.24
C SER A 195 1.80 6.76 21.47
N PHE A 196 2.99 6.33 21.04
CA PHE A 196 4.20 7.13 21.13
C PHE A 196 4.13 8.31 20.16
N GLY A 197 3.68 8.08 18.92
CA GLY A 197 3.48 9.13 17.91
C GLY A 197 2.50 10.20 18.40
N LEU A 198 1.35 9.79 18.94
CA LEU A 198 0.35 10.70 19.53
C LEU A 198 0.93 11.49 20.71
N ARG A 199 1.67 10.85 21.62
CA ARG A 199 2.33 11.54 22.74
C ARG A 199 3.36 12.55 22.25
N THR A 200 4.15 12.21 21.24
CA THR A 200 5.15 13.11 20.65
C THR A 200 4.49 14.32 19.99
N MET A 201 3.38 14.12 19.27
CA MET A 201 2.59 15.20 18.68
C MET A 201 2.04 16.14 19.77
N MET A 202 1.38 15.59 20.78
CA MET A 202 0.84 16.35 21.93
C MET A 202 1.94 17.11 22.69
N ASN A 203 3.10 16.49 22.90
CA ASN A 203 4.24 17.16 23.53
C ASN A 203 4.78 18.31 22.68
N LYS A 204 4.82 18.16 21.35
CA LYS A 204 5.21 19.24 20.45
C LYS A 204 4.21 20.39 20.48
N GLU A 205 2.91 20.10 20.51
CA GLU A 205 1.86 21.11 20.67
C GLU A 205 1.99 21.84 22.01
N ASN A 206 2.20 21.10 23.10
CA ASN A 206 2.44 21.68 24.43
C ASN A 206 3.70 22.56 24.48
N GLN A 207 4.80 22.12 23.85
CA GLN A 207 6.02 22.92 23.76
C GLN A 207 5.82 24.19 22.92
N ASN A 208 5.08 24.09 21.81
CA ASN A 208 4.74 25.25 20.99
C ASN A 208 3.84 26.23 21.75
N ALA A 209 2.86 25.73 22.50
CA ALA A 209 1.99 26.54 23.36
C ALA A 209 2.79 27.23 24.48
N ALA A 210 3.65 26.49 25.17
CA ALA A 210 4.55 27.03 26.19
C ALA A 210 5.48 28.11 25.60
N SER A 211 6.08 27.86 24.43
CA SER A 211 6.92 28.84 23.74
C SER A 211 6.15 30.12 23.37
N ARG A 212 4.89 30.00 22.93
CA ARG A 212 4.03 31.17 22.66
C ARG A 212 3.74 31.96 23.93
N VAL A 213 3.41 31.29 25.03
CA VAL A 213 3.19 31.95 26.33
C VAL A 213 4.47 32.65 26.79
N THR A 214 5.63 32.00 26.73
CA THR A 214 6.91 32.61 27.11
C THR A 214 7.24 33.82 26.24
N LYS A 215 7.02 33.74 24.91
CA LYS A 215 7.21 34.88 24.00
C LYS A 215 6.27 36.04 24.32
N ASN A 216 5.01 35.76 24.63
CA ASN A 216 4.05 36.79 25.01
C ASN A 216 4.41 37.46 26.34
N VAL A 217 4.81 36.68 27.35
CA VAL A 217 5.25 37.20 28.66
C VAL A 217 6.54 38.01 28.54
N LEU A 218 7.53 37.55 27.78
CA LEU A 218 8.74 38.32 27.50
C LEU A 218 8.46 39.60 26.69
N GLY A 219 7.48 39.55 25.78
CA GLY A 219 7.00 40.72 25.06
C GLY A 219 6.39 41.76 26.00
N TRP A 220 5.55 41.32 26.93
CA TRP A 220 4.95 42.16 27.97
C TRP A 220 6.00 42.81 28.88
N ILE A 221 6.98 42.03 29.37
CA ILE A 221 8.07 42.53 30.23
C ILE A 221 8.91 43.58 29.49
N LYS A 222 9.17 43.39 28.19
CA LYS A 222 9.92 44.36 27.38
C LYS A 222 9.15 45.63 27.03
N SER A 223 7.81 45.57 27.00
CA SER A 223 6.97 46.75 26.79
C SER A 223 6.77 47.61 28.06
N ASP A 224 7.12 47.07 29.23
CA ASP A 224 7.10 47.79 30.52
C ASP A 224 8.45 48.46 30.87
N GLU A 225 9.49 48.29 30.07
CA GLU A 225 10.70 49.12 30.20
C GLU A 225 10.44 50.52 29.60
N PRO A 226 10.45 51.60 30.41
CA PRO A 226 10.29 52.94 29.87
C PRO A 226 11.50 53.24 28.98
N SER A 227 11.22 53.59 27.72
CA SER A 227 12.18 54.14 26.79
C SER A 227 12.81 55.40 27.40
N HIS A 228 14.03 55.24 27.91
CA HIS A 228 14.94 56.33 28.27
C HIS A 228 15.90 56.61 27.12
#